data_AF-A0A099KF01-F1
#
_entry.id   AF-A0A099KF01-F1
#
_cell.length_a   1.000
_cell.length_b   1.000
_cell.length_c   1.000
_cell.angle_alpha   90.00
_cell.angle_beta   90.00
_cell.angle_gamma   90.00
#
_symmetry.space_group_name_H-M   'P 1'
#
loop_
_entity.id
_entity.type
_entity.pdbx_description
1 polymer ?
#
loop_
_entity_poly.entity_id
_entity_poly.type
_entity_poly.pdbx_seq_one_letter_code
_entity_poly.pdbx_strand_id
1 'polypeptide(L)'
;MKWGKWLENWDMTSLKIKTPFLEMDWCPKDEDKAAAWELYVELLTRVTTQKLDDNHGDEKTALNSVFSLFSITRDVMKNNGRHCIEFTKIAIVVLNQVVRPFTAKWHRLSVSDAFDDSAKCNEFRVELAELQRVLKIYTRMLADMAGVEDLTDFESDEV
;
A
#
# COMPACT_ATOMS: atom_id res chain seq x y z
N MET A 1 -0.77 -8.49 -22.01
CA MET A 1 -1.85 -8.67 -21.01
C MET A 1 -2.59 -7.36 -20.86
N LYS A 2 -3.89 -7.34 -20.54
CA LYS A 2 -4.63 -6.09 -20.27
C LYS A 2 -4.47 -5.64 -18.82
N TRP A 3 -4.60 -4.33 -18.58
CA TRP A 3 -4.49 -3.73 -17.25
C TRP A 3 -5.51 -4.32 -16.26
N GLY A 4 -6.77 -4.46 -16.70
CA GLY A 4 -7.82 -5.09 -15.89
C GLY A 4 -7.51 -6.54 -15.54
N LYS A 5 -7.02 -7.32 -16.52
CA LYS A 5 -6.59 -8.71 -16.30
C LYS A 5 -5.41 -8.80 -15.33
N TRP A 6 -4.48 -7.86 -15.38
CA TRP A 6 -3.39 -7.81 -14.40
C TRP A 6 -3.92 -7.58 -12.98
N LEU A 7 -4.87 -6.65 -12.78
CA LEU A 7 -5.52 -6.49 -11.46
C LEU A 7 -6.28 -7.72 -10.98
N GLU A 8 -6.95 -8.43 -11.88
CA GLU A 8 -7.67 -9.67 -11.56
C GLU A 8 -6.73 -10.74 -10.99
N ASN A 9 -5.50 -10.84 -11.50
CA ASN A 9 -4.51 -11.79 -10.97
C ASN A 9 -4.13 -11.51 -9.50
N TRP A 10 -4.43 -10.32 -8.99
CA TRP A 10 -4.13 -9.87 -7.63
C TRP A 10 -5.38 -9.69 -6.76
N ASP A 11 -6.55 -10.11 -7.23
CA ASP A 11 -7.85 -9.88 -6.56
C ASP A 11 -8.15 -8.40 -6.25
N MET A 12 -7.51 -7.47 -6.97
CA MET A 12 -7.63 -6.01 -6.79
C MET A 12 -8.76 -5.39 -7.64
N THR A 13 -9.78 -6.19 -7.96
CA THR A 13 -10.91 -5.79 -8.83
C THR A 13 -11.88 -4.80 -8.17
N SER A 14 -11.82 -4.65 -6.84
CA SER A 14 -12.61 -3.68 -6.08
C SER A 14 -12.16 -2.22 -6.30
N LEU A 15 -10.95 -2.02 -6.85
CA LEU A 15 -10.41 -0.70 -7.15
C LEU A 15 -11.18 -0.03 -8.29
N LYS A 16 -11.69 1.18 -8.03
CA LYS A 16 -12.47 1.93 -9.01
C LYS A 16 -11.56 2.61 -10.01
N ILE A 17 -11.39 2.01 -11.18
CA ILE A 17 -10.55 2.52 -12.27
C ILE A 17 -11.42 2.70 -13.52
N LYS A 18 -11.19 3.78 -14.27
CA LYS A 18 -12.01 4.07 -15.46
C LYS A 18 -11.76 3.01 -16.54
N THR A 19 -12.83 2.56 -17.20
CA THR A 19 -12.81 1.51 -18.24
C THR A 19 -11.74 1.71 -19.31
N PRO A 20 -11.49 2.92 -19.85
CA PRO A 20 -10.44 3.11 -20.85
C PRO A 20 -9.04 2.68 -20.37
N PHE A 21 -8.73 2.81 -19.08
CA PHE A 21 -7.45 2.35 -18.51
C PHE A 21 -7.41 0.83 -18.33
N LEU A 22 -8.53 0.21 -17.96
CA LEU A 22 -8.62 -1.24 -17.78
C LEU A 22 -8.36 -2.00 -19.09
N GLU A 23 -8.78 -1.43 -20.22
CA GLU A 23 -8.59 -1.99 -21.57
C GLU A 23 -7.20 -1.70 -22.18
N MET A 24 -6.36 -0.91 -21.52
CA MET A 24 -4.99 -0.68 -21.98
C MET A 24 -4.12 -1.93 -21.83
N ASP A 25 -3.09 -2.03 -22.67
CA ASP A 25 -2.08 -3.06 -22.51
C ASP A 25 -1.20 -2.75 -21.29
N TRP A 26 -1.02 -3.76 -20.44
CA TRP A 26 -0.07 -3.73 -19.34
C TRP A 26 1.34 -3.88 -19.89
N CYS A 27 2.13 -2.80 -19.83
CA CYS A 27 3.50 -2.75 -20.32
C CYS A 27 4.37 -1.81 -19.45
N PRO A 28 4.74 -2.22 -18.22
CA PRO A 28 5.64 -1.45 -17.36
C PRO A 28 7.00 -1.26 -18.03
N LYS A 29 7.50 -0.02 -17.99
CA LYS A 29 8.83 0.35 -18.52
C LYS A 29 9.88 0.36 -17.42
N ASP A 30 11.13 0.55 -17.78
CA ASP A 30 12.24 0.55 -16.82
C ASP A 30 12.05 1.61 -15.72
N GLU A 31 11.44 2.76 -16.03
CA GLU A 31 11.10 3.77 -15.03
C GLU A 31 9.97 3.33 -14.08
N ASP A 32 9.00 2.54 -14.57
CA ASP A 32 7.97 1.92 -13.71
C ASP A 32 8.60 0.89 -12.78
N LYS A 33 9.52 0.07 -13.30
CA LYS A 33 10.22 -0.96 -12.53
C LYS A 33 11.08 -0.35 -11.44
N ALA A 34 11.82 0.71 -11.75
CA ALA A 34 12.63 1.44 -10.78
C ALA A 34 11.77 2.07 -9.67
N ALA A 35 10.67 2.73 -10.03
CA ALA A 35 9.73 3.29 -9.07
C ALA A 35 9.08 2.20 -8.19
N ALA A 36 8.70 1.07 -8.80
CA ALA A 36 8.13 -0.06 -8.09
C ALA A 36 9.12 -0.66 -7.08
N TRP A 37 10.38 -0.82 -7.49
CA TRP A 37 11.46 -1.27 -6.61
C TRP A 37 11.66 -0.34 -5.41
N GLU A 38 11.74 0.97 -5.63
CA GLU A 38 11.91 1.94 -4.54
C GLU A 38 10.79 1.85 -3.51
N LEU A 39 9.52 1.84 -3.96
CA LEU A 39 8.40 1.75 -3.03
C LEU A 39 8.26 0.36 -2.40
N TYR A 40 8.62 -0.70 -3.12
CA TYR A 40 8.63 -2.06 -2.61
C TYR A 40 9.59 -2.21 -1.43
N VAL A 41 10.82 -1.70 -1.53
CA VAL A 41 11.81 -1.75 -0.43
C VAL A 41 11.28 -1.02 0.81
N GLU A 42 10.66 0.14 0.63
CA GLU A 42 10.01 0.87 1.73
C GLU A 42 8.91 0.03 2.39
N LEU A 43 8.10 -0.68 1.60
CA LEU A 43 7.02 -1.51 2.11
C LEU A 43 7.48 -2.83 2.70
N LEU A 44 8.69 -3.34 2.47
CA LEU A 44 9.13 -4.60 3.09
C LEU A 44 9.33 -4.49 4.60
N THR A 45 9.79 -3.34 5.10
CA THR A 45 10.28 -3.19 6.48
C THR A 45 9.38 -2.32 7.37
N ARG A 46 8.21 -1.90 6.87
CA ARG A 46 7.32 -0.99 7.59
C ARG A 46 6.23 -1.76 8.33
N VAL A 47 5.76 -1.19 9.45
CA VAL A 47 4.54 -1.64 10.14
C VAL A 47 3.29 -1.58 9.25
N THR A 48 3.32 -0.88 8.11
CA THR A 48 2.21 -0.84 7.14
C THR A 48 1.95 -2.20 6.48
N THR A 49 2.87 -3.14 6.59
CA THR A 49 2.86 -4.47 5.94
C THR A 49 3.34 -5.55 6.90
N GLN A 50 4.24 -5.23 7.82
CA GLN A 50 4.69 -6.11 8.89
C GLN A 50 3.79 -5.98 10.12
N LYS A 51 3.07 -7.07 10.45
CA LYS A 51 2.22 -7.10 11.64
C LYS A 51 3.11 -7.03 12.89
N LEU A 52 2.82 -6.08 13.77
CA LEU A 52 3.38 -6.07 15.12
C LEU A 52 2.54 -6.98 16.02
N ASP A 53 3.17 -7.58 17.04
CA ASP A 53 2.45 -8.24 18.11
C ASP A 53 1.38 -7.31 18.70
N ASP A 54 0.24 -7.86 19.09
CA ASP A 54 -0.91 -7.08 19.54
C ASP A 54 -0.58 -6.27 20.82
N ASN A 55 0.49 -6.63 21.55
CA ASN A 55 0.99 -5.93 22.74
C ASN A 55 2.16 -4.98 22.46
N HIS A 56 2.64 -4.86 21.22
CA HIS A 56 3.77 -4.03 20.84
C HIS A 56 3.36 -2.80 20.02
N GLY A 57 4.14 -1.73 20.15
CA GLY A 57 3.93 -0.44 19.47
C GLY A 57 2.69 0.31 19.95
N ASP A 58 2.50 1.51 19.39
CA ASP A 58 1.35 2.36 19.66
C ASP A 58 0.62 2.77 18.36
N GLU A 59 -0.68 2.99 18.47
CA GLU A 59 -1.58 3.25 17.35
C GLU A 59 -1.25 4.57 16.65
N LYS A 60 -0.73 5.57 17.39
CA LYS A 60 -0.35 6.86 16.82
C LYS A 60 0.86 6.73 15.91
N THR A 61 1.88 5.98 16.33
CA THR A 61 3.06 5.67 15.51
C THR A 61 2.68 4.85 14.28
N ALA A 62 1.80 3.86 14.43
CA ALA A 62 1.28 3.09 13.30
C ALA A 62 0.51 3.97 12.29
N LEU A 63 -0.37 4.86 12.78
CA LEU A 63 -1.11 5.81 11.96
C LEU A 63 -0.15 6.75 11.21
N ASN A 64 0.88 7.27 11.88
CA ASN A 64 1.90 8.11 11.26
C ASN A 64 2.67 7.37 10.16
N SER A 65 3.01 6.09 10.38
CA SER A 65 3.66 5.25 9.38
C SER A 65 2.76 5.06 8.13
N VAL A 66 1.48 4.76 8.32
CA VAL A 66 0.51 4.67 7.20
C VAL A 66 0.39 6.01 6.47
N PHE A 67 0.29 7.13 7.20
CA PHE A 67 0.18 8.46 6.61
C PHE A 67 1.42 8.85 5.79
N SER A 68 2.62 8.45 6.23
CA SER A 68 3.88 8.76 5.53
C SER A 68 3.96 8.15 4.12
N LEU A 69 3.15 7.13 3.80
CA LEU A 69 3.07 6.57 2.45
C LEU A 69 2.72 7.63 1.39
N PHE A 70 1.95 8.66 1.75
CA PHE A 70 1.63 9.75 0.83
C PHE A 70 2.87 10.54 0.40
N SER A 71 3.77 10.89 1.33
CA SER A 71 4.99 11.62 0.98
C SER A 71 5.97 10.71 0.24
N ILE A 72 6.20 9.50 0.74
CA ILE A 72 7.14 8.54 0.15
C ILE A 72 6.77 8.24 -1.29
N THR A 73 5.52 7.88 -1.55
CA THR A 73 5.06 7.56 -2.91
C THR A 73 5.16 8.76 -3.84
N ARG A 74 4.90 9.98 -3.35
CA ARG A 74 5.10 11.20 -4.16
C ARG A 74 6.57 11.43 -4.46
N ASP A 75 7.46 11.16 -3.53
CA ASP A 75 8.91 11.29 -3.73
C ASP A 75 9.39 10.27 -4.76
N VAL A 76 8.97 9.01 -4.67
CA VAL A 76 9.24 7.98 -5.68
C VAL A 76 8.78 8.42 -7.08
N MET A 77 7.54 8.90 -7.23
CA MET A 77 7.02 9.40 -8.51
C MET A 77 7.81 10.61 -9.04
N LYS A 78 8.21 11.54 -8.16
CA LYS A 78 9.00 12.72 -8.56
C LYS A 78 10.41 12.35 -8.98
N ASN A 79 11.03 11.38 -8.30
CA ASN A 79 12.41 10.95 -8.55
C ASN A 79 12.53 10.12 -9.83
N ASN A 80 11.55 9.26 -10.12
CA ASN A 80 11.51 8.44 -11.34
C ASN A 80 10.91 9.18 -12.55
N GLY A 81 10.33 10.36 -12.32
CA GLY A 81 9.84 11.25 -13.36
C GLY A 81 8.58 10.77 -14.08
N ARG A 82 8.13 11.54 -15.07
CA ARG A 82 6.83 11.36 -15.74
C ARG A 82 6.66 10.05 -16.53
N HIS A 83 7.71 9.25 -16.67
CA HIS A 83 7.72 8.04 -17.51
C HIS A 83 7.32 6.77 -16.74
N CYS A 84 7.30 6.80 -15.40
CA CYS A 84 6.75 5.73 -14.55
C CYS A 84 5.20 5.75 -14.48
N ILE A 85 4.54 5.74 -15.65
CA ILE A 85 3.10 5.98 -15.74
C ILE A 85 2.24 4.83 -15.23
N GLU A 86 2.66 3.57 -15.41
CA GLU A 86 1.92 2.40 -14.93
C GLU A 86 1.99 2.30 -13.40
N PHE A 87 3.19 2.53 -12.84
CA PHE A 87 3.39 2.72 -11.40
C PHE A 87 2.51 3.87 -10.87
N THR A 88 2.56 5.04 -11.52
CA THR A 88 1.82 6.22 -11.09
C THR A 88 0.31 5.97 -11.04
N LYS A 89 -0.25 5.27 -12.04
CA LYS A 89 -1.68 4.92 -12.07
C LYS A 89 -2.07 4.07 -10.85
N ILE A 90 -1.35 2.97 -10.59
CA ILE A 90 -1.69 2.09 -9.46
C ILE A 90 -1.46 2.78 -8.12
N ALA A 91 -0.35 3.51 -7.96
CA ALA A 91 -0.01 4.24 -6.75
C ALA A 91 -1.06 5.28 -6.35
N ILE A 92 -1.53 6.08 -7.31
CA ILE A 92 -2.59 7.08 -7.07
C ILE A 92 -3.90 6.40 -6.62
N VAL A 93 -4.26 5.28 -7.23
CA VAL A 93 -5.48 4.54 -6.90
C VAL A 93 -5.39 3.98 -5.48
N VAL A 94 -4.30 3.30 -5.14
CA VAL A 94 -4.09 2.71 -3.79
C VAL A 94 -4.05 3.81 -2.73
N LEU A 95 -3.30 4.88 -2.93
CA LEU A 95 -3.24 5.98 -1.96
C LEU A 95 -4.62 6.60 -1.70
N ASN A 96 -5.44 6.80 -2.73
CA ASN A 96 -6.72 7.50 -2.59
C ASN A 96 -7.88 6.61 -2.18
N GLN A 97 -7.89 5.35 -2.58
CA GLN A 97 -9.02 4.43 -2.33
C GLN A 97 -8.78 3.50 -1.14
N VAL A 98 -7.51 3.19 -0.83
CA VAL A 98 -7.14 2.26 0.26
C VAL A 98 -6.59 3.03 1.46
N VAL A 99 -5.53 3.84 1.26
CA VAL A 99 -4.83 4.50 2.39
C VAL A 99 -5.58 5.73 2.91
N ARG A 100 -6.15 6.55 2.02
CA ARG A 100 -6.85 7.80 2.39
C ARG A 100 -8.05 7.58 3.32
N PRO A 101 -8.97 6.63 3.08
CA PRO A 101 -10.12 6.45 3.97
C PRO A 101 -9.69 6.07 5.40
N PHE A 102 -8.72 5.17 5.53
CA PHE A 102 -8.17 4.75 6.82
C PHE A 102 -7.55 5.95 7.57
N THR A 103 -6.61 6.64 6.92
CA THR A 103 -5.93 7.80 7.52
C THR A 103 -6.90 8.94 7.84
N ALA A 104 -7.89 9.22 7.00
CA ALA A 104 -8.88 10.26 7.25
C ALA A 104 -9.75 9.97 8.48
N LYS A 105 -10.22 8.72 8.64
CA LYS A 105 -10.98 8.28 9.83
C LYS A 105 -10.12 8.44 11.08
N TRP A 106 -8.95 7.81 11.08
CA TRP A 106 -8.14 7.67 12.29
C TRP A 106 -7.39 8.94 12.67
N HIS A 107 -7.06 9.81 11.72
CA HIS A 107 -6.54 11.14 12.05
C HIS A 107 -7.56 11.96 12.84
N ARG A 108 -8.84 11.98 12.42
CA ARG A 108 -9.89 12.70 13.17
C ARG A 108 -10.05 12.14 14.59
N LEU A 109 -10.07 10.82 14.73
CA LEU A 109 -10.20 10.16 16.03
C LEU A 109 -8.97 10.39 16.91
N SER A 110 -7.77 10.32 16.36
CA SER A 110 -6.52 10.58 17.07
C SER A 110 -6.43 12.00 17.64
N VAL A 111 -6.97 12.99 16.93
CA VAL A 111 -7.04 14.39 17.42
C VAL A 111 -8.04 14.55 18.58
N SER A 112 -8.95 13.60 18.75
CA SER A 112 -9.93 13.56 19.86
C SER A 112 -9.53 12.53 20.94
N ASP A 113 -8.22 12.28 21.09
CA ASP A 113 -7.63 11.39 22.11
C ASP A 113 -8.20 9.95 22.10
N ALA A 114 -8.63 9.46 20.93
CA ALA A 114 -9.21 8.12 20.81
C ALA A 114 -8.25 6.99 21.20
N PHE A 115 -6.94 7.22 21.23
CA PHE A 115 -5.96 6.20 21.64
C PHE A 115 -5.78 6.09 23.16
N ASP A 116 -6.49 6.90 23.95
CA ASP A 116 -6.61 6.70 25.40
C ASP A 116 -7.76 5.72 25.75
N ASP A 117 -8.61 5.37 24.78
CA ASP A 117 -9.69 4.40 24.92
C ASP A 117 -9.28 3.03 24.34
N SER A 118 -9.19 2.03 25.22
CA SER A 118 -8.84 0.65 24.85
C SER A 118 -9.75 0.05 23.78
N ALA A 119 -11.04 0.37 23.77
CA ALA A 119 -11.97 -0.12 22.74
C ALA A 119 -11.63 0.47 21.36
N LYS A 120 -11.20 1.74 21.31
CA LYS A 120 -10.77 2.42 20.09
C LYS A 120 -9.40 1.95 19.62
N CYS A 121 -8.47 1.66 20.53
CA CYS A 121 -7.21 1.01 20.17
C CYS A 121 -7.45 -0.36 19.52
N ASN A 122 -8.34 -1.17 20.09
CA ASN A 122 -8.69 -2.46 19.49
C ASN A 122 -9.36 -2.30 18.11
N GLU A 123 -10.32 -1.37 17.97
CA GLU A 123 -10.93 -1.04 16.67
C GLU A 123 -9.87 -0.62 15.64
N PHE A 124 -8.89 0.21 16.02
CA PHE A 124 -7.78 0.61 15.16
C PHE A 124 -6.94 -0.59 14.72
N ARG A 125 -6.56 -1.47 15.65
CA ARG A 125 -5.71 -2.65 15.33
C ARG A 125 -6.41 -3.62 14.39
N VAL A 126 -7.72 -3.82 14.55
CA VAL A 126 -8.52 -4.65 13.63
C VAL A 126 -8.52 -4.05 12.22
N GLU A 127 -8.82 -2.77 12.08
CA GLU A 127 -8.82 -2.10 10.76
C GLU A 127 -7.42 -1.98 10.16
N LEU A 128 -6.38 -1.82 10.99
CA LEU A 128 -5.00 -1.82 10.54
C LEU A 128 -4.62 -3.19 9.97
N ALA A 129 -5.03 -4.29 10.60
CA ALA A 129 -4.78 -5.63 10.10
C ALA A 129 -5.49 -5.89 8.75
N GLU A 130 -6.67 -5.32 8.55
CA GLU A 130 -7.36 -5.34 7.25
C GLU A 130 -6.61 -4.53 6.19
N LEU A 131 -6.16 -3.32 6.54
CA LEU A 131 -5.36 -2.48 5.66
C LEU A 131 -4.04 -3.19 5.28
N GLN A 132 -3.35 -3.79 6.25
CA GLN A 132 -2.10 -4.51 6.05
C GLN A 132 -2.27 -5.67 5.06
N ARG A 133 -3.38 -6.41 5.11
CA ARG A 133 -3.68 -7.47 4.12
C ARG A 133 -3.70 -6.92 2.69
N VAL A 134 -4.37 -5.78 2.47
CA VAL A 134 -4.44 -5.15 1.16
C VAL A 134 -3.09 -4.57 0.74
N LEU A 135 -2.35 -3.97 1.67
CA LEU A 135 -1.01 -3.41 1.42
C LEU A 135 0.04 -4.49 1.16
N LYS A 136 -0.08 -5.68 1.74
CA LYS A 136 0.74 -6.84 1.39
C LYS A 136 0.53 -7.23 -0.06
N ILE A 137 -0.72 -7.38 -0.52
CA ILE A 137 -1.03 -7.65 -1.94
C ILE A 137 -0.39 -6.56 -2.83
N TYR A 138 -0.57 -5.28 -2.47
CA TYR A 138 0.06 -4.19 -3.20
C TYR A 138 1.59 -4.28 -3.23
N THR A 139 2.23 -4.72 -2.14
CA THR A 139 3.69 -4.92 -2.06
C THR A 139 4.14 -6.01 -3.03
N ARG A 140 3.43 -7.13 -3.09
CA ARG A 140 3.69 -8.21 -4.06
C ARG A 140 3.50 -7.75 -5.52
N MET A 141 2.47 -6.92 -5.78
CA MET A 141 2.28 -6.29 -7.09
C MET A 141 3.46 -5.41 -7.51
N LEU A 142 4.08 -4.72 -6.56
CA LEU A 142 5.27 -3.90 -6.83
C LEU A 142 6.49 -4.77 -7.12
N ALA A 143 6.65 -5.91 -6.44
CA ALA A 143 7.71 -6.89 -6.75
C ALA A 143 7.57 -7.43 -8.19
N ASP A 144 6.35 -7.84 -8.58
CA ASP A 144 6.03 -8.28 -9.95
C ASP A 144 6.29 -7.18 -10.98
N MET A 145 5.84 -5.94 -10.70
CA MET A 145 6.11 -4.81 -11.58
C MET A 145 7.61 -4.56 -11.72
N ALA A 146 8.38 -4.61 -10.63
CA ALA A 146 9.82 -4.43 -10.63
C ALA A 146 10.59 -5.58 -11.29
N GLY A 147 9.95 -6.76 -11.43
CA GLY A 147 10.59 -7.97 -11.96
C GLY A 147 11.61 -8.57 -11.00
N VAL A 148 11.35 -8.49 -9.70
CA VAL A 148 12.20 -9.04 -8.63
C VAL A 148 11.52 -10.18 -7.91
N GLU A 149 12.29 -10.97 -7.16
CA GLU A 149 11.74 -11.97 -6.24
C GLU A 149 10.92 -11.29 -5.13
N ASP A 150 9.74 -11.85 -4.86
CA ASP A 150 8.85 -11.37 -3.81
C ASP A 150 9.32 -11.88 -2.44
N LEU A 151 9.65 -10.93 -1.56
CA LEU A 151 10.16 -11.12 -0.21
C LEU A 151 9.14 -10.61 0.83
N THR A 152 7.91 -10.31 0.44
CA THR A 152 6.89 -9.70 1.32
C THR A 152 6.66 -10.51 2.60
N ASP A 153 6.76 -11.84 2.50
CA ASP A 153 6.56 -12.77 3.61
C ASP A 153 7.80 -13.65 3.84
N PHE A 154 9.00 -13.13 3.56
CA PHE A 154 10.26 -13.86 3.68
C PHE A 154 10.52 -14.42 5.10
N GLU A 155 10.05 -13.71 6.12
CA GLU A 155 10.21 -14.08 7.54
C GLU A 155 8.97 -14.73 8.15
N SER A 156 7.89 -14.94 7.38
CA SER A 156 6.69 -15.55 7.94
C SER A 156 6.83 -17.06 8.08
N ASP A 157 6.56 -17.60 9.26
CA ASP A 157 6.53 -19.04 9.54
C ASP A 157 5.37 -19.79 8.85
N GLU A 158 4.51 -19.09 8.11
CA GLU A 158 3.38 -19.69 7.39
C GLU A 158 3.78 -20.05 5.94
N VAL A 159 4.00 -21.35 5.72
CA VAL A 159 4.10 -22.02 4.40
C VAL A 159 2.72 -22.28 3.83
#